data_AF-A0A1M6X7L9-F1
#
_entry.id   AF-A0A1M6X7L9-F1
#
_cell.length_a   1.000
_cell.length_b   1.000
_cell.length_c   1.000
_cell.angle_alpha   90.00
_cell.angle_beta   90.00
_cell.angle_gamma   90.00
#
_symmetry.space_group_name_H-M   'P 1'
#
loop_
_entity.id
_entity.type
_entity.pdbx_description
1 polymer ?
#
loop_
_entity_poly.entity_id
_entity_poly.type
_entity_poly.pdbx_seq_one_letter_code
_entity_poly.pdbx_strand_id
1 'polypeptide(L)'
;MSAPDTLSLLREILDLGEAIERTLINQAFEQLHELVKQRGTLIDQLRQHEPPSDFDPEWEVLRVALTAQHRRLQELMAETERQLTRSLVALEQYKQARQSYQDETPPRRSVLRAGLQG
;
A
#
# COMPACT_ATOMS: atom_id res chain seq x y z
N MET A 1 -19.36 17.07 24.12
CA MET A 1 -18.30 16.04 24.25
C MET A 1 -17.02 16.74 24.64
N SER A 2 -16.21 16.09 25.46
CA SER A 2 -15.15 16.69 26.29
C SER A 2 -13.77 16.50 25.66
N ALA A 3 -12.78 17.36 25.95
CA ALA A 3 -11.38 17.24 25.51
C ALA A 3 -10.77 15.81 25.50
N PRO A 4 -11.04 14.93 26.49
CA PRO A 4 -10.66 13.51 26.44
C PRO A 4 -11.12 12.74 25.19
N ASP A 5 -12.26 13.10 24.60
CA ASP A 5 -12.82 12.42 23.43
C ASP A 5 -11.98 12.73 22.16
N THR A 6 -11.49 13.97 22.03
CA THR A 6 -10.63 14.41 20.91
C THR A 6 -9.25 13.75 20.95
N LEU A 7 -8.65 13.62 22.14
CA LEU A 7 -7.37 12.93 22.30
C LEU A 7 -7.48 11.44 21.98
N SER A 8 -8.59 10.80 22.38
CA SER A 8 -8.87 9.41 22.02
C SER A 8 -8.98 9.22 20.50
N LEU A 9 -9.71 10.11 19.81
CA LEU A 9 -9.82 10.08 18.35
C LEU A 9 -8.46 10.23 17.66
N LEU A 10 -7.61 11.15 18.12
CA LEU A 10 -6.27 11.34 17.57
C LEU A 10 -5.41 10.07 17.70
N ARG A 11 -5.45 9.41 18.86
CA ARG A 11 -4.73 8.16 19.09
C ARG A 11 -5.22 7.05 18.18
N GLU A 12 -6.54 6.89 18.04
CA GLU A 12 -7.13 5.86 17.17
C GLU A 12 -6.78 6.10 15.68
N ILE A 13 -6.75 7.36 15.22
CA ILE A 13 -6.30 7.71 13.86
C ILE A 13 -4.82 7.33 13.64
N LEU A 14 -3.98 7.54 14.67
CA LEU A 14 -2.57 7.16 14.62
C LEU A 14 -2.41 5.64 14.59
N ASP A 15 -3.16 4.89 15.40
CA ASP A 15 -3.13 3.42 15.42
C ASP A 15 -3.53 2.85 14.06
N LEU A 16 -4.60 3.38 13.43
CA LEU A 16 -4.98 3.01 12.07
C LEU A 16 -3.89 3.37 11.06
N GLY A 17 -3.21 4.50 11.23
CA GLY A 17 -2.09 4.85 10.36
C GLY A 17 -0.91 3.89 10.47
N GLU A 18 -0.62 3.36 11.67
CA GLU A 18 0.38 2.31 11.85
C GLU A 18 -0.06 0.98 11.20
N ALA A 19 -1.34 0.63 11.32
CA ALA A 19 -1.89 -0.55 10.64
C ALA A 19 -1.79 -0.43 9.11
N ILE A 20 -2.09 0.73 8.54
CA ILE A 20 -1.91 1.03 7.11
C ILE A 20 -0.44 0.88 6.72
N GLU A 21 0.47 1.45 7.51
CA GLU A 21 1.92 1.35 7.26
C GLU A 21 2.37 -0.12 7.21
N ARG A 22 2.02 -0.92 8.22
CA ARG A 22 2.34 -2.35 8.26
C ARG A 22 1.75 -3.10 7.06
N THR A 23 0.53 -2.74 6.67
CA THR A 23 -0.16 -3.33 5.51
C THR A 23 0.58 -3.04 4.20
N LEU A 24 1.07 -1.82 4.01
CA LEU A 24 1.88 -1.42 2.85
C LEU A 24 3.22 -2.17 2.83
N ILE A 25 3.93 -2.22 3.95
CA ILE A 25 5.23 -2.92 4.07
C ILE A 25 5.08 -4.42 3.78
N ASN A 26 4.03 -5.05 4.29
CA ASN A 26 3.78 -6.48 4.13
C ASN A 26 3.04 -6.81 2.82
N GLN A 27 2.75 -5.81 1.97
CA GLN A 27 2.01 -5.96 0.72
C GLN A 27 0.62 -6.63 0.88
N ALA A 28 -0.01 -6.45 2.04
CA ALA A 28 -1.31 -7.05 2.37
C ALA A 28 -2.48 -6.18 1.86
N PHE A 29 -2.48 -5.84 0.57
CA PHE A 29 -3.32 -4.77 0.00
C PHE A 29 -4.84 -5.02 0.11
N GLU A 30 -5.27 -6.26 0.32
CA GLU A 30 -6.68 -6.62 0.53
C GLU A 30 -7.32 -5.85 1.69
N GLN A 31 -6.56 -5.56 2.75
CA GLN A 31 -7.03 -4.88 3.96
C GLN A 31 -6.90 -3.35 3.87
N LEU A 32 -6.12 -2.85 2.90
CA LEU A 32 -5.72 -1.45 2.83
C LEU A 32 -6.92 -0.51 2.62
N HIS A 33 -7.86 -0.90 1.77
CA HIS A 33 -9.04 -0.07 1.47
C HIS A 33 -9.88 0.21 2.72
N GLU A 34 -10.13 -0.83 3.51
CA GLU A 34 -10.96 -0.70 4.71
C GLU A 34 -10.26 0.13 5.80
N LEU A 35 -8.96 -0.09 6.01
CA LEU A 35 -8.16 0.71 6.96
C LEU A 35 -8.12 2.19 6.58
N VAL A 36 -7.93 2.51 5.30
CA VAL A 36 -7.93 3.89 4.81
C VAL A 36 -9.29 4.55 4.99
N LYS A 37 -10.38 3.81 4.71
CA LYS A 37 -11.76 4.29 4.88
C LYS A 37 -12.08 4.58 6.35
N GLN A 38 -11.71 3.68 7.26
CA GLN A 38 -11.90 3.87 8.70
C GLN A 38 -11.12 5.10 9.18
N ARG A 39 -9.85 5.21 8.79
CA ARG A 39 -9.01 6.36 9.14
C ARG A 39 -9.58 7.68 8.61
N GLY A 40 -10.10 7.68 7.38
CA GLY A 40 -10.77 8.83 6.79
C GLY A 40 -12.01 9.25 7.58
N THR A 41 -12.82 8.29 7.99
CA THR A 41 -14.02 8.53 8.81
C THR A 41 -13.67 9.19 10.14
N LEU A 42 -12.64 8.70 10.84
CA LEU A 42 -12.19 9.30 12.09
C LEU A 42 -11.59 10.70 11.90
N ILE A 43 -10.88 10.95 10.79
CA ILE A 43 -10.39 12.29 10.45
C ILE A 43 -11.56 13.25 10.21
N ASP A 44 -12.60 12.81 9.50
CA ASP A 44 -13.78 13.65 9.27
C ASP A 44 -14.56 13.91 10.56
N GLN A 45 -14.61 12.95 11.48
CA GLN A 45 -15.11 13.20 12.85
C GLN A 45 -14.24 14.23 13.55
N LEU A 46 -12.92 14.06 13.58
CA LEU A 46 -11.98 14.98 14.20
C LEU A 46 -12.14 16.43 13.69
N ARG A 47 -12.42 16.62 12.39
CA ARG A 47 -12.66 17.94 11.77
C ARG A 47 -13.90 18.66 12.30
N GLN A 48 -14.87 17.93 12.84
CA GLN A 48 -16.08 18.50 13.43
C GLN A 48 -15.85 18.99 14.86
N HIS A 49 -14.68 18.72 15.45
CA HIS A 49 -14.33 19.15 16.79
C HIS A 49 -13.47 20.40 16.76
N GLU A 50 -13.78 21.35 17.65
CA GLU A 50 -12.90 22.48 17.88
C GLU A 50 -11.62 22.01 18.60
N PRO A 51 -10.46 22.58 18.24
CA PRO A 51 -9.22 22.35 18.98
C PRO A 51 -9.40 22.85 20.43
N PRO A 52 -8.68 22.26 21.41
CA PRO A 52 -8.73 22.71 22.78
C PRO A 52 -8.40 24.22 22.88
N SER A 53 -9.18 24.94 23.68
CA SER A 53 -9.07 26.39 23.85
C SER A 53 -7.80 26.83 24.59
N ASP A 54 -7.30 25.94 25.45
CA ASP A 54 -6.06 26.12 26.20
C ASP A 54 -4.95 25.25 25.64
N PHE A 55 -3.70 25.62 25.92
CA PHE A 55 -2.55 24.83 25.53
C PHE A 55 -2.58 23.44 26.20
N ASP A 56 -2.75 22.41 25.39
CA ASP A 56 -2.63 21.01 25.78
C ASP A 56 -1.37 20.41 25.13
N PRO A 57 -0.31 20.11 25.91
CA PRO A 57 0.92 19.52 25.40
C PRO A 57 0.69 18.19 24.69
N GLU A 58 -0.24 17.38 25.17
CA GLU A 58 -0.53 16.06 24.61
C GLU A 58 -1.20 16.20 23.24
N TRP A 59 -2.16 17.12 23.12
CA TRP A 59 -2.80 17.43 21.86
C TRP A 59 -1.79 17.86 20.80
N GLU A 60 -0.85 18.74 21.15
CA GLU A 60 0.19 19.21 20.22
C GLU A 60 1.09 18.07 19.74
N VAL A 61 1.53 17.19 20.66
CA VAL A 61 2.34 16.02 20.32
C VAL A 61 1.58 15.11 19.34
N LEU A 62 0.32 14.80 19.64
CA LEU A 62 -0.50 13.93 18.78
C LEU A 62 -0.77 14.55 17.42
N ARG A 63 -1.00 15.87 17.35
CA ARG A 63 -1.21 16.60 16.09
C ARG A 63 0.04 16.60 15.22
N VAL A 64 1.22 16.81 15.81
CA VAL A 64 2.50 16.73 15.11
C VAL A 64 2.74 15.31 14.60
N ALA A 65 2.50 14.31 15.46
CA ALA A 65 2.61 12.89 15.08
C ALA A 65 1.68 12.55 13.91
N LEU A 66 0.43 13.04 13.93
CA LEU A 66 -0.56 12.81 12.87
C LEU A 66 -0.08 13.39 11.53
N THR A 67 0.46 14.61 11.57
CA THR A 67 0.98 15.29 10.38
C THR A 67 2.19 14.55 9.80
N ALA A 68 3.13 14.13 10.66
CA ALA A 68 4.30 13.36 10.26
C ALA A 68 3.91 12.00 9.67
N GLN A 69 2.99 11.29 10.33
CA GLN A 69 2.49 10.00 9.86
C GLN A 69 1.80 10.12 8.50
N HIS A 70 0.99 11.16 8.28
CA HIS A 70 0.34 11.37 6.99
C HIS A 70 1.37 11.50 5.85
N ARG A 71 2.44 12.29 6.04
CA ARG A 71 3.52 12.42 5.05
C ARG A 71 4.20 11.09 4.77
N ARG A 72 4.56 10.35 5.82
CA ARG A 72 5.17 9.03 5.70
C ARG A 72 4.29 8.05 4.92
N LEU A 73 2.99 8.02 5.19
CA LEU A 73 2.05 7.16 4.48
C LEU A 73 1.97 7.53 2.98
N GLN A 74 1.97 8.82 2.65
CA GLN A 74 2.01 9.28 1.25
C GLN A 74 3.28 8.82 0.53
N GLU A 75 4.43 8.95 1.19
CA GLU A 75 5.72 8.47 0.66
C GLU A 75 5.72 6.96 0.43
N LEU A 76 5.21 6.18 1.38
CA LEU A 76 5.10 4.73 1.26
C LEU A 76 4.14 4.29 0.15
N MET A 77 2.99 4.95 0.00
CA MET A 77 2.06 4.67 -1.09
C MET A 77 2.71 4.95 -2.45
N ALA A 78 3.38 6.09 -2.60
CA ALA A 78 4.07 6.44 -3.84
C ALA A 78 5.21 5.47 -4.17
N GLU A 79 5.98 5.02 -3.16
CA GLU A 79 7.02 4.02 -3.37
C GLU A 79 6.44 2.66 -3.74
N THR A 80 5.34 2.25 -3.09
CA THR A 80 4.62 1.01 -3.42
C THR A 80 4.13 1.03 -4.87
N GLU A 81 3.55 2.14 -5.32
CA GLU A 81 3.08 2.30 -6.71
C GLU A 81 4.22 2.16 -7.73
N ARG A 82 5.39 2.77 -7.45
CA ARG A 82 6.58 2.62 -8.29
C ARG A 82 7.06 1.17 -8.35
N GLN A 83 7.07 0.47 -7.22
CA GLN A 83 7.47 -0.93 -7.15
C GLN A 83 6.54 -1.82 -7.95
N LEU A 84 5.22 -1.68 -7.78
CA LEU A 84 4.22 -2.43 -8.54
C LEU A 84 4.32 -2.16 -10.04
N THR A 85 4.55 -0.91 -10.44
CA THR A 85 4.76 -0.54 -11.84
C THR A 85 5.97 -1.25 -12.44
N ARG A 86 7.10 -1.29 -11.71
CA ARG A 86 8.29 -2.03 -12.14
C ARG A 86 8.03 -3.52 -12.26
N SER A 87 7.29 -4.11 -11.31
CA SER A 87 6.91 -5.52 -11.35
C SER A 87 6.01 -5.85 -12.55
N LEU A 88 5.10 -4.96 -12.93
CA LEU A 88 4.28 -5.12 -14.14
C LEU A 88 5.14 -5.13 -15.41
N VAL A 89 6.06 -4.18 -15.54
CA VAL A 89 6.99 -4.14 -16.68
C VAL A 89 7.84 -5.41 -16.74
N ALA A 90 8.38 -5.86 -15.60
CA ALA A 90 9.16 -7.10 -15.53
C ALA A 90 8.33 -8.34 -15.94
N LEU A 91 7.06 -8.39 -15.54
CA LEU A 91 6.15 -9.46 -15.94
C LEU A 91 5.87 -9.46 -17.44
N GLU A 92 5.70 -8.29 -18.06
CA GLU A 92 5.53 -8.15 -19.50
C GLU A 92 6.76 -8.63 -20.28
N GLN A 93 7.95 -8.22 -19.84
CA GLN A 93 9.22 -8.67 -20.42
C GLN A 93 9.37 -10.20 -20.31
N TYR A 94 9.02 -10.77 -19.16
CA TYR A 94 9.01 -12.23 -18.98
C TYR A 94 8.03 -12.92 -19.94
N LYS A 95 6.82 -12.39 -20.13
CA LYS A 95 5.84 -12.93 -21.08
C LYS A 95 6.36 -12.90 -22.51
N GLN A 96 7.01 -11.81 -22.92
CA GLN A 96 7.64 -11.69 -24.24
C GLN A 96 8.73 -12.74 -24.42
N ALA A 97 9.66 -12.85 -23.45
CA ALA A 97 10.73 -13.84 -23.50
C ALA A 97 10.20 -15.28 -23.58
N ARG A 98 9.16 -15.60 -22.81
CA ARG A 98 8.48 -16.90 -22.86
C ARG A 98 7.84 -17.16 -24.23
N GLN A 99 7.21 -16.15 -24.83
CA GLN A 99 6.60 -16.28 -26.16
C GLN A 99 7.68 -16.54 -27.22
N SER A 100 8.75 -15.74 -27.25
CA SER A 100 9.89 -15.95 -28.15
C SER A 100 10.48 -17.34 -28.01
N TYR A 101 10.65 -17.83 -26.77
CA TYR A 101 11.09 -19.20 -26.54
C TYR A 101 10.16 -20.23 -27.19
N GLN A 102 8.84 -20.10 -27.01
CA GLN A 102 7.87 -21.02 -27.60
C GLN A 102 7.87 -20.99 -29.13
N ASP A 103 8.04 -19.81 -29.74
CA ASP A 103 8.07 -19.63 -31.19
C ASP A 103 9.37 -20.17 -31.82
N GLU A 104 10.51 -20.00 -31.14
CA GLU A 104 11.83 -20.45 -31.61
C GLU A 104 12.14 -21.92 -31.28
N THR A 105 11.45 -22.50 -30.30
CA THR A 105 11.55 -23.93 -29.96
C THR A 105 10.22 -24.68 -30.15
N PRO A 106 9.67 -24.73 -31.37
CA PRO A 106 8.47 -25.50 -31.63
C PRO A 106 8.75 -26.99 -31.31
N PRO A 107 7.77 -27.71 -30.73
CA PRO A 107 7.95 -29.10 -30.36
C PRO A 107 8.33 -29.90 -31.60
N ARG A 108 9.53 -30.49 -31.55
CA ARG A 108 10.13 -31.32 -32.60
C ARG A 108 9.33 -32.62 -32.80
N ARG A 109 8.12 -32.55 -33.36
CA ARG A 109 7.45 -33.72 -33.93
C ARG A 109 8.14 -34.21 -35.21
N SER A 110 8.95 -33.37 -35.87
CA SER A 110 9.65 -33.71 -37.12
C SER A 110 11.09 -34.19 -36.94
N VAL A 111 11.80 -33.84 -35.85
CA VAL A 111 13.23 -34.17 -35.73
C VAL A 111 13.47 -35.63 -35.32
N LEU A 112 12.48 -36.30 -34.74
CA LEU A 112 12.56 -37.73 -34.40
C LEU A 112 12.29 -38.68 -35.59
N ARG A 113 11.75 -38.19 -36.72
CA ARG A 113 11.52 -39.03 -37.92
C ARG A 113 12.67 -39.04 -38.92
N ALA A 114 13.51 -38.01 -38.93
CA ALA A 114 14.63 -37.92 -39.88
C ALA A 114 15.79 -38.89 -39.58
N GLY A 115 15.79 -39.56 -38.42
CA GLY A 115 16.84 -40.51 -38.02
C GLY A 115 16.43 -41.99 -38.01
N LEU A 116 15.21 -42.34 -38.45
CA LEU A 116 14.69 -43.73 -38.41
C LEU A 116 14.39 -44.32 -39.80
N GLN A 117 14.87 -43.69 -40.87
CA GLN A 117 14.97 -44.31 -42.20
C GLN A 117 16.45 -44.58 -42.49
N GLY A 118 17.01 -45.53 -41.74
CA GLY A 118 18.25 -46.23 -42.08
C GLY A 118 17.90 -47.61 -42.63
#